data_AF-A0A8T6XGH9-F1
#
_entry.id   AF-A0A8T6XGH9-F1
#
_cell.length_a   1.000
_cell.length_b   1.000
_cell.length_c   1.000
_cell.angle_alpha   90.00
_cell.angle_beta   90.00
_cell.angle_gamma   90.00
#
_symmetry.space_group_name_H-M   'P 1'
#
loop_
_entity.id
_entity.type
_entity.pdbx_description
1 polymer ?
#
loop_
_entity_poly.entity_id
_entity_poly.type
_entity_poly.pdbx_seq_one_letter_code
_entity_poly.pdbx_strand_id
1 'polypeptide(L)' 'EEQARFLAQFNTRYPSPHRNLCMVRLMLEAGLRVGEVVALRPEHLDMTTCRLVVREGKGAKDRVLWISDDLRD' A
#
# COMPACT_ATOMS: atom_id res chain seq x y z
N GLU A 1 19.05 -0.62 2.80
CA GLU A 1 19.36 -1.21 4.13
C GLU A 1 18.35 -0.78 5.20
N GLU A 2 18.17 0.52 5.45
CA GLU A 2 17.26 1.03 6.49
C GLU A 2 15.79 0.61 6.31
N GLN A 3 15.25 0.71 5.09
CA GLN A 3 13.88 0.30 4.78
C GLN A 3 13.63 -1.18 5.14
N ALA A 4 14.54 -2.07 4.77
CA ALA A 4 14.42 -3.49 5.07
C ALA A 4 14.44 -3.75 6.58
N ARG A 5 15.33 -3.08 7.33
CA ARG A 5 15.36 -3.18 8.79
C ARG A 5 14.07 -2.66 9.43
N PHE A 6 13.50 -1.59 8.89
CA PHE A 6 12.23 -1.02 9.37
C PHE A 6 11.06 -1.99 9.14
N LEU A 7 10.94 -2.56 7.95
CA LEU A 7 9.90 -3.55 7.62
C LEU A 7 10.04 -4.83 8.47
N ALA A 8 11.26 -5.22 8.82
CA ALA A 8 11.52 -6.38 9.68
C ALA A 8 11.05 -6.20 11.14
N GLN A 9 10.67 -4.99 11.58
CA GLN A 9 10.17 -4.75 12.94
C GLN A 9 8.72 -5.21 13.15
N PHE A 10 7.96 -5.45 12.08
CA PHE A 10 6.55 -5.78 12.17
C PHE A 10 6.34 -7.27 12.47
N ASN A 11 5.54 -7.56 13.49
CA ASN A 11 5.16 -8.94 13.83
C ASN A 11 3.93 -9.39 13.03
N THR A 12 4.14 -10.21 11.99
CA THR A 12 3.08 -10.69 11.10
C THR A 12 2.19 -11.79 11.68
N ARG A 13 2.45 -12.26 12.91
CA ARG A 13 1.60 -13.26 13.59
C ARG A 13 0.20 -12.73 13.90
N TYR A 14 0.04 -11.41 14.02
CA TYR A 14 -1.22 -10.79 14.41
C TYR A 14 -1.79 -9.93 13.28
N PRO A 15 -3.13 -9.85 13.13
CA PRO A 15 -3.75 -9.08 12.05
C PRO A 15 -3.40 -7.59 12.04
N SER A 16 -3.36 -6.94 13.22
CA SER A 16 -3.16 -5.48 13.28
C SER A 16 -1.75 -5.05 12.83
N PRO A 17 -0.66 -5.66 13.31
CA PRO A 17 0.67 -5.33 12.79
C PRO A 17 0.89 -5.84 11.36
N HIS A 18 0.27 -6.95 10.94
CA HIS A 18 0.31 -7.41 9.55
C HIS A 18 -0.34 -6.40 8.60
N ARG A 19 -1.51 -5.85 8.97
CA ARG A 19 -2.14 -4.74 8.24
C ARG A 19 -1.21 -3.53 8.17
N ASN A 20 -0.59 -3.14 9.30
CA ASN A 20 0.30 -1.99 9.32
C ASN A 20 1.53 -2.20 8.42
N LEU A 21 2.08 -3.42 8.36
CA LEU A 21 3.14 -3.77 7.44
C LEU A 21 2.70 -3.58 5.99
N CYS A 22 1.54 -4.12 5.61
CA CYS A 22 0.96 -3.96 4.27
C CYS A 22 0.79 -2.46 3.90
N MET A 23 0.23 -1.66 4.82
CA MET A 23 0.07 -0.21 4.63
C MET A 23 1.41 0.49 4.40
N VAL A 24 2.43 0.17 5.20
CA VAL A 24 3.77 0.77 5.07
C VAL A 24 4.45 0.34 3.76
N ARG A 25 4.34 -0.93 3.37
CA ARG A 25 4.87 -1.40 2.09
C ARG A 25 4.20 -0.68 0.92
N LEU A 26 2.88 -0.50 0.93
CA LEU A 26 2.15 0.29 -0.06
C LEU A 26 2.65 1.75 -0.14
N MET A 27 2.95 2.39 1.00
CA MET A 27 3.52 3.73 1.02
C MET A 27 4.92 3.76 0.40
N LEU A 28 5.77 2.79 0.71
CA LEU A 28 7.15 2.71 0.23
C LEU A 28 7.23 2.38 -1.27
N GLU A 29 6.41 1.44 -1.74
CA GLU A 29 6.47 0.95 -3.13
C GLU A 29 5.65 1.82 -4.10
N ALA A 30 4.44 2.21 -3.71
CA ALA A 30 3.53 2.97 -4.58
C ALA A 30 3.56 4.49 -4.30
N GLY A 31 4.35 4.95 -3.34
CA GLY A 31 4.50 6.38 -3.01
C GLY A 31 3.21 7.02 -2.49
N LEU A 32 2.35 6.23 -1.85
CA LEU A 32 1.08 6.71 -1.32
C LEU A 32 1.29 7.59 -0.08
N ARG A 33 0.49 8.65 0.02
CA ARG A 33 0.40 9.44 1.25
C ARG A 33 -0.42 8.70 2.30
N VAL A 34 -0.18 8.98 3.58
CA VAL A 34 -0.92 8.37 4.69
C VAL A 34 -2.44 8.47 4.52
N GLY A 35 -2.95 9.64 4.09
CA GLY A 35 -4.38 9.84 3.85
C GLY A 35 -4.92 9.00 2.68
N GLU A 36 -4.12 8.81 1.63
CA GLU A 36 -4.50 7.96 0.48
C GLU A 36 -4.59 6.50 0.93
N VAL A 37 -3.63 6.00 1.73
CA VAL A 37 -3.63 4.61 2.24
C VAL A 37 -4.78 4.33 3.19
N VAL A 38 -5.08 5.25 4.10
CA VAL A 38 -6.18 5.08 5.07
C VAL A 38 -7.55 5.11 4.38
N ALA A 39 -7.67 5.79 3.23
CA ALA A 39 -8.90 5.87 2.45
C ALA A 39 -9.09 4.74 1.43
N LEU A 40 -8.12 3.83 1.27
CA LEU A 40 -8.22 2.73 0.32
C LEU A 40 -9.38 1.80 0.63
N ARG A 41 -10.09 1.41 -0.43
CA ARG A 41 -11.17 0.41 -0.39
C ARG A 41 -10.80 -0.79 -1.28
N PRO A 42 -11.33 -1.99 -1.00
CA PRO A 42 -11.10 -3.16 -1.86
C PRO A 42 -11.42 -2.91 -3.34
N GLU A 43 -12.44 -2.09 -3.61
CA GLU A 43 -12.88 -1.68 -4.95
C GLU A 43 -11.80 -0.92 -5.76
N HIS A 44 -10.81 -0.35 -5.08
CA HIS A 44 -9.73 0.43 -5.69
C HIS A 44 -8.58 -0.43 -6.17
N LEU A 45 -8.56 -1.72 -5.82
CA LEU A 45 -7.46 -2.63 -6.06
C LEU A 45 -7.92 -3.79 -6.94
N ASP A 46 -7.24 -3.99 -8.06
CA ASP A 46 -7.36 -5.19 -8.86
C ASP A 46 -6.15 -6.08 -8.59
N MET A 47 -6.36 -7.12 -7.78
CA MET A 47 -5.33 -8.09 -7.40
C MET A 47 -4.86 -8.95 -8.58
N THR A 48 -5.65 -9.05 -9.66
CA THR A 48 -5.27 -9.84 -10.84
C THR A 48 -4.23 -9.09 -11.67
N THR A 49 -4.38 -7.77 -11.79
CA THR A 49 -3.51 -6.92 -12.60
C THR A 49 -2.51 -6.10 -11.78
N CYS A 50 -2.50 -6.26 -10.45
CA CYS A 50 -1.79 -5.38 -9.51
C CYS A 50 -2.08 -3.89 -9.74
N ARG A 51 -3.29 -3.56 -10.20
CA ARG A 51 -3.66 -2.17 -10.50
C ARG A 51 -4.30 -1.52 -9.28
N LEU A 52 -3.73 -0.42 -8.85
CA LEU A 52 -4.22 0.41 -7.75
C LEU A 52 -4.77 1.74 -8.29
N VAL A 53 -5.99 2.08 -7.92
CA VAL A 53 -6.60 3.37 -8.25
C VAL A 53 -6.59 4.27 -7.01
N VAL A 54 -5.84 5.36 -7.06
CA VAL A 54 -5.86 6.38 -6.01
C VAL A 54 -6.89 7.43 -6.38
N ARG A 55 -7.93 7.55 -5.54
CA ARG A 55 -8.99 8.55 -5.69
C ARG A 55 -8.65 9.82 -4.91
N GLU A 56 -9.07 10.98 -5.41
CA GLU A 56 -8.96 12.27 -4.71
C GLU A 56 -7.52 12.64 -4.31
N GLY A 57 -6.56 12.36 -5.20
CA GLY A 57 -5.18 12.81 -5.04
C GLY A 57 -5.06 14.35 -5.02
N LYS A 58 -3.85 14.86 -4.87
CA LYS A 58 -3.58 16.31 -4.85
C LYS A 58 -4.26 17.03 -6.03
N GLY A 59 -5.12 18.00 -5.72
CA GLY A 59 -5.91 18.74 -6.71
C GLY A 59 -7.12 17.98 -7.25
N ALA A 60 -7.66 17.02 -6.47
CA ALA A 60 -8.79 16.18 -6.82
C ALA A 60 -8.58 15.37 -8.11
N LYS A 61 -7.34 14.94 -8.35
CA LYS A 61 -6.98 14.13 -9.52
C LYS A 61 -6.79 12.68 -9.13
N ASP A 62 -7.48 11.83 -9.86
CA ASP A 62 -7.32 10.39 -9.77
C ASP A 62 -6.09 9.94 -10.55
N ARG A 63 -5.44 8.88 -10.08
CA ARG A 63 -4.32 8.24 -10.79
C ARG A 63 -4.36 6.74 -10.64
N VAL A 64 -3.77 6.07 -11.62
CA VAL A 64 -3.56 4.62 -11.60
C VAL A 64 -2.08 4.36 -11.33
N LEU A 65 -1.82 3.41 -10.44
CA LEU A 65 -0.50 2.90 -10.11
C LEU A 65 -0.51 1.39 -10.29
N TRP A 66 0.66 0.82 -10.51
CA TRP A 66 0.86 -0.63 -10.52
C TRP A 66 1.79 -0.99 -9.38
N ILE A 67 1.39 -1.97 -8.58
CA ILE A 67 2.22 -2.50 -7.50
C ILE A 67 3.00 -3.72 -7.98
N SER A 68 4.13 -3.99 -7.32
CA SER A 68 4.93 -5.18 -7.63
C SER A 68 4.15 -6.45 -7.34
N ASP A 69 4.50 -7.55 -8.01
CA ASP A 69 3.91 -8.86 -7.73
C ASP A 69 4.27 -9.34 -6.31
N ASP A 70 5.47 -8.99 -5.84
CA ASP A 70 5.97 -9.29 -4.49
C ASP A 70 5.17 -8.60 -3.36
N LEU A 71 4.43 -7.53 -3.67
CA LEU A 71 3.53 -6.89 -2.71
C LEU A 71 2.15 -7.56 -2.64
N ARG A 72 1.80 -8.36 -3.64
CA ARG A 72 0.51 -9.05 -3.72
C ARG A 72 0.41 -10.18 -2.68
N ASP A 73 1.53 -10.86 -2.45
CA ASP A 73 1.68 -12.05 -1.62
C ASP A 73 2.11 -11.71 -0.17
#